data_AF-A0A5K1G6W6-F1
#
_entry.id   AF-A0A5K1G6W6-F1
#
_cell.length_a   1.000
_cell.length_b   1.000
_cell.length_c   1.000
_cell.angle_alpha   90.00
_cell.angle_beta   90.00
_cell.angle_gamma   90.00
#
_symmetry.space_group_name_H-M   'P 1'
#
loop_
_entity.id
_entity.type
_entity.pdbx_description
1 polymer ?
#
loop_
_entity_poly.entity_id
_entity_poly.type
_entity_poly.pdbx_seq_one_letter_code
_entity_poly.pdbx_strand_id
1 'polypeptide(L)' 'AEVNVKIKKAYCPPKIVEGNPCLDYIKYIIFPWFGKFEVEREEKNGGN' A
#
# COMPACT_ATOMS: atom_id res chain seq x y z
N ALA A 1 9.62 14.31 -2.02
CA ALA A 1 8.22 14.77 -1.82
C ALA A 1 7.76 14.40 -0.42
N GLU A 2 7.00 15.27 0.24
CA GLU A 2 6.51 15.10 1.62
C GLU A 2 5.63 13.84 1.78
N VAL A 3 4.85 13.49 0.76
CA VAL A 3 3.96 12.32 0.75
C VAL A 3 4.73 11.01 0.97
N ASN A 4 5.84 10.81 0.24
CA ASN A 4 6.65 9.59 0.36
C ASN A 4 7.20 9.39 1.78
N VAL A 5 7.54 10.49 2.47
CA VAL A 5 8.02 10.45 3.85
C VAL A 5 6.90 10.05 4.81
N LYS A 6 5.68 10.56 4.59
CA LYS A 6 4.50 10.21 5.40
C LYS A 6 4.10 8.75 5.22
N ILE A 7 4.08 8.25 3.98
CA ILE A 7 3.76 6.83 3.70
C ILE A 7 4.80 5.89 4.32
N LYS A 8 6.10 6.20 4.21
CA LYS A 8 7.16 5.40 4.84
C LYS A 8 7.07 5.33 6.37
N LYS A 9 6.47 6.33 7.01
CA LYS A 9 6.26 6.40 8.46
C LYS A 9 4.87 5.93 8.90
N ALA A 10 3.98 5.64 7.96
CA ALA A 10 2.63 5.20 8.26
C ALA A 10 2.65 3.83 8.93
N TYR A 11 1.65 3.58 9.78
CA TYR A 11 1.46 2.27 10.39
C TYR A 11 1.12 1.24 9.30
N CYS A 12 1.98 0.24 9.12
CA CYS A 12 1.79 -0.82 8.13
C CYS A 12 2.36 -2.15 8.67
N PRO A 13 1.71 -2.75 9.68
CA PRO A 13 2.13 -4.03 10.23
C PRO A 13 2.03 -5.17 9.19
N PRO A 14 2.99 -6.10 9.16
CA PRO A 14 2.94 -7.23 8.23
C PRO A 14 1.76 -8.15 8.56
N LYS A 15 1.05 -8.60 7.52
CA LYS A 15 -0.07 -9.57 7.60
C LYS A 15 -1.28 -9.13 8.44
N ILE A 16 -1.35 -7.86 8.86
CA ILE A 16 -2.50 -7.31 9.58
C ILE A 16 -3.24 -6.33 8.65
N VAL A 17 -4.53 -6.61 8.45
CA VAL A 17 -5.43 -5.81 7.61
C VAL A 17 -6.14 -4.73 8.44
N GLU A 18 -6.56 -5.07 9.66
CA GLU A 18 -7.31 -4.17 10.52
C GLU A 18 -6.46 -3.00 11.01
N GLY A 19 -6.99 -1.78 10.87
CA GLY A 19 -6.30 -0.56 11.29
C GLY A 19 -5.06 -0.21 10.47
N ASN A 20 -4.89 -0.79 9.27
CA ASN A 20 -3.75 -0.51 8.40
C ASN A 20 -4.07 0.63 7.41
N PRO A 21 -3.64 1.88 7.67
CA PRO A 21 -3.94 3.02 6.81
C PRO A 21 -3.44 2.87 5.37
N CYS A 22 -2.33 2.15 5.15
CA CYS A 22 -1.83 1.92 3.79
C CYS A 22 -2.82 1.08 2.96
N LEU A 23 -3.41 0.05 3.57
CA LEU A 23 -4.42 -0.78 2.92
C LEU A 23 -5.75 -0.04 2.77
N ASP A 24 -6.12 0.82 3.72
CA ASP A 24 -7.33 1.64 3.62
C ASP A 24 -7.26 2.61 2.44
N TYR A 25 -6.11 3.27 2.20
CA TYR A 25 -5.94 4.12 1.03
C TYR A 25 -6.09 3.33 -0.27
N ILE A 26 -5.51 2.14 -0.34
CA ILE A 26 -5.66 1.27 -1.52
C ILE A 26 -7.14 0.90 -1.71
N LYS A 27 -7.83 0.51 -0.62
CA LYS A 27 -9.20 0.03 -0.66
C LYS A 27 -10.23 1.10 -1.01
N TYR A 28 -10.11 2.29 -0.41
CA TYR A 28 -11.14 3.33 -0.50
C TYR A 28 -10.80 4.44 -1.50
N ILE A 29 -9.55 4.57 -1.93
CA ILE A 29 -9.13 5.59 -2.90
C ILE A 29 -8.68 4.93 -4.19
N ILE A 30 -7.69 4.04 -4.14
CA ILE A 30 -7.08 3.50 -5.37
C ILE A 30 -8.03 2.56 -6.11
N PHE A 31 -8.64 1.57 -5.45
CA PHE A 31 -9.56 0.66 -6.15
C PHE A 31 -10.78 1.38 -6.75
N PRO A 32 -11.47 2.31 -6.05
CA PRO A 32 -12.59 3.03 -6.65
C PRO A 32 -12.20 3.91 -7.84
N TRP A 33 -10.99 4.48 -7.83
CA TRP A 33 -10.56 5.41 -8.89
C TRP A 33 -9.93 4.70 -10.10
N PHE A 34 -9.15 3.64 -9.85
CA PHE A 34 -8.32 3.00 -10.89
C PHE A 34 -8.74 1.56 -11.19
N GLY A 35 -9.61 0.95 -10.38
CA GLY A 35 -10.11 -0.42 -10.55
C GLY A 35 -9.07 -1.53 -10.29
N LYS A 36 -7.79 -1.18 -10.13
CA LYS A 36 -6.70 -2.11 -9.85
C LYS A 36 -5.61 -1.45 -9.01
N PHE A 37 -4.81 -2.28 -8.35
CA PHE A 37 -3.61 -1.88 -7.63
C PHE A 37 -2.51 -2.90 -7.91
N GLU A 38 -1.32 -2.43 -8.24
CA GLU A 38 -0.16 -3.24 -8.60
C GLU A 38 0.92 -3.09 -7.53
N VAL A 39 1.49 -4.21 -7.09
CA VAL A 39 2.45 -4.26 -5.98
C VAL A 39 3.84 -4.49 -6.53
N GLU A 40 4.50 -3.46 -7.06
CA GLU A 40 5.89 -3.58 -7.53
C GLU A 40 6.83 -4.07 -6.41
N ARG A 41 7.49 -5.21 -6.64
CA ARG A 41 8.46 -5.80 -5.73
C ARG A 41 9.52 -6.56 -6.51
N GLU A 42 10.74 -6.57 -5.99
CA GLU A 42 11.87 -7.28 -6.61
C GLU A 42 11.59 -8.79 -6.78
N GLU A 43 12.15 -9.42 -7.82
CA GLU A 43 11.98 -10.84 -8.13
C GLU A 43 12.25 -11.76 -6.94
N LYS A 44 13.28 -11.45 -6.14
CA LYS A 44 13.64 -12.21 -4.94
C LYS A 44 12.53 -12.29 -3.89
N ASN A 45 11.55 -11.38 -3.94
CA ASN A 45 10.41 -11.31 -3.03
C ASN A 45 9.09 -11.75 -3.69
N GLY A 46 9.19 -12.55 -4.76
CA GLY A 46 8.04 -13.05 -5.51
C GLY A 46 7.64 -12.18 -6.69
N GLY A 47 8.37 -11.07 -6.93
CA GLY A 47 8.23 -10.23 -8.12
C GLY A 47 6.88 -9.53 -8.27
N ASN A 48 6.87 -8.54 -9.15
CA ASN A 48 5.67 -8.04 -9.83
C ASN A 48 6.11 -7.41 -11.14
#